data_AF-A0A925CFW7-F1
#
_entry.id   AF-A0A925CFW7-F1
#
_cell.length_a   1.000
_cell.length_b   1.000
_cell.length_c   1.000
_cell.angle_alpha   90.00
_cell.angle_beta   90.00
_cell.angle_gamma   90.00
#
_symmetry.space_group_name_H-M   'P 1'
#
loop_
_entity.id
_entity.type
_entity.pdbx_description
1 polymer ?
#
loop_
_entity_poly.entity_id
_entity_poly.type
_entity_poly.pdbx_seq_one_letter_code
_entity_poly.pdbx_strand_id
1 'polypeptide(L)'
;MLKRYLLAPGPTPVPPEVLLAMARPMFHHRAPEFDKVFAEVRDGLKWLYQTKNNVLMLAASGTGGMEGSVSNFLSPGDKALTINGGKFGERWTKLCKTFGADVTEIKVEWGYAV
;
A
#
# COMPACT_ATOMS: atom_id res chain seq x y z
N MET A 1 19.26 -26.44 11.79
CA MET A 1 19.28 -24.97 11.60
C MET A 1 18.24 -24.36 12.55
N LEU A 2 18.55 -23.28 13.28
CA LEU A 2 17.61 -22.64 14.22
C LEU A 2 16.48 -21.94 13.44
N LYS A 3 15.22 -22.22 13.79
CA LYS A 3 14.06 -21.55 13.21
C LYS A 3 13.98 -20.12 13.75
N ARG A 4 14.13 -19.14 12.86
CA ARG A 4 14.01 -17.71 13.20
C ARG A 4 12.54 -17.28 13.14
N TYR A 5 12.06 -16.66 14.20
CA TYR A 5 10.71 -16.10 14.26
C TYR A 5 10.80 -14.58 14.07
N LEU A 6 9.98 -14.04 13.16
CA LEU A 6 9.80 -12.60 12.99
C LEU A 6 8.57 -12.18 13.80
N LEU A 7 8.81 -11.49 14.91
CA LEU A 7 7.77 -10.97 15.82
C LEU A 7 7.67 -9.43 15.79
N ALA A 8 8.22 -8.82 14.74
CA ALA A 8 8.05 -7.40 14.45
C ALA A 8 6.66 -7.16 13.82
N PRO A 9 6.12 -5.91 13.85
CA PRO A 9 4.87 -5.56 13.18
C PRO A 9 4.94 -5.65 11.64
N GLY A 10 6.12 -5.89 11.08
CA GLY A 10 6.37 -6.11 9.67
C GLY A 10 7.87 -6.01 9.35
N PRO A 11 8.38 -6.79 8.38
CA PRO A 11 7.70 -7.90 7.69
C PRO A 11 7.43 -9.09 8.63
N THR A 12 6.50 -9.96 8.24
CA THR A 12 6.15 -11.20 8.96
C THR A 12 6.58 -12.43 8.15
N PRO A 13 6.64 -13.64 8.75
CA PRO A 13 6.97 -14.85 8.01
C PRO A 13 5.95 -15.12 6.89
N VAL A 14 6.44 -15.40 5.69
CA VAL A 14 5.61 -15.72 4.53
C VAL A 14 5.25 -17.21 4.57
N PRO A 15 3.98 -17.61 4.29
CA PRO A 15 3.60 -19.02 4.23
C PRO A 15 4.45 -19.81 3.21
N PRO A 16 4.88 -21.04 3.54
CA PRO A 16 5.75 -21.84 2.66
C PRO A 16 5.24 -22.01 1.22
N GLU A 17 3.93 -22.16 1.04
CA GLU A 17 3.27 -22.28 -0.26
C GLU A 17 3.44 -21.03 -1.13
N VAL A 18 3.45 -19.85 -0.51
CA VAL A 18 3.69 -18.57 -1.22
C VAL A 18 5.17 -18.46 -1.60
N LEU A 19 6.08 -18.87 -0.73
CA LEU A 19 7.52 -18.92 -1.04
C LEU A 19 7.81 -19.87 -2.21
N LEU A 20 7.17 -21.04 -2.24
CA LEU A 20 7.27 -21.99 -3.35
C LEU A 20 6.70 -21.42 -4.65
N ALA A 21 5.59 -20.67 -4.59
CA ALA A 21 5.05 -19.97 -5.76
C ALA A 21 6.02 -18.91 -6.30
N MET A 22 6.66 -18.14 -5.42
CA MET A 22 7.66 -17.13 -5.79
C MET A 22 8.96 -17.74 -6.36
N ALA A 23 9.27 -19.00 -6.02
CA ALA A 23 10.45 -19.71 -6.52
C ALA A 23 10.27 -20.30 -7.93
N ARG A 24 9.08 -20.19 -8.54
CA ARG A 24 8.82 -20.68 -9.89
C ARG A 24 9.60 -19.86 -10.93
N PRO A 25 9.95 -20.44 -12.09
CA PRO A 25 10.56 -19.68 -13.18
C PRO A 25 9.69 -18.49 -13.57
N MET A 26 10.32 -17.33 -13.78
CA MET A 26 9.62 -16.16 -14.29
C MET A 26 9.09 -16.42 -15.70
N PHE A 27 7.88 -15.94 -15.96
CA PHE A 27 7.30 -15.88 -17.29
C PHE A 27 7.15 -14.42 -17.73
N HIS A 28 7.09 -14.21 -19.04
CA HIS A 28 7.04 -12.87 -19.62
C HIS A 28 5.75 -12.15 -19.23
N HIS A 29 5.83 -10.87 -18.83
CA HIS A 29 4.68 -10.07 -18.35
C HIS A 29 3.60 -9.76 -19.40
N ARG A 30 3.80 -10.17 -20.66
CA ARG A 30 2.80 -10.10 -21.74
C ARG A 30 2.40 -11.46 -22.29
N ALA A 31 2.79 -12.53 -21.59
CA ALA A 31 2.41 -13.88 -21.97
C ALA A 31 0.95 -14.15 -21.57
N PRO A 32 0.19 -14.96 -22.33
CA PRO A 32 -1.21 -15.26 -22.01
C PRO A 32 -1.42 -15.84 -20.60
N GLU A 33 -0.43 -16.52 -20.05
CA GLU A 33 -0.44 -17.05 -18.69
C GLU A 33 -0.39 -15.93 -17.63
N PHE A 34 0.36 -14.85 -17.90
CA PHE A 34 0.40 -13.68 -17.01
C PHE A 34 -0.94 -12.95 -16.99
N ASP A 35 -1.56 -12.75 -18.15
CA ASP A 35 -2.84 -12.05 -18.25
C ASP A 35 -3.93 -12.72 -17.41
N LYS A 36 -3.96 -14.06 -17.38
CA LYS A 36 -4.87 -14.85 -16.54
C LYS A 36 -4.62 -14.62 -15.06
N VAL A 37 -3.38 -14.79 -14.61
CA VAL A 37 -3.00 -14.59 -13.19
C VAL A 37 -3.27 -13.15 -12.76
N PHE A 38 -2.93 -12.17 -13.59
CA PHE A 38 -3.14 -10.77 -13.29
C PHE A 38 -4.63 -10.41 -13.18
N ALA A 39 -5.49 -10.99 -14.03
CA ALA A 39 -6.94 -10.83 -13.95
C ALA A 39 -7.51 -11.46 -12.68
N GLU A 40 -7.11 -12.68 -12.34
CA GLU A 40 -7.54 -13.38 -11.12
C GLU A 40 -7.17 -12.59 -9.85
N VAL A 41 -5.93 -12.09 -9.77
CA VAL A 41 -5.50 -11.27 -8.63
C VAL A 41 -6.30 -9.97 -8.55
N ARG A 42 -6.57 -9.30 -9.67
CA ARG A 42 -7.35 -8.06 -9.69
C ARG A 42 -8.77 -8.27 -9.19
N ASP A 43 -9.42 -9.38 -9.55
CA ASP A 43 -10.77 -9.70 -9.09
C ASP A 43 -10.77 -10.14 -7.62
N GLY A 44 -9.75 -10.89 -7.19
CA GLY A 44 -9.52 -11.21 -5.79
C GLY A 44 -9.33 -9.96 -4.92
N LEU A 45 -8.63 -8.94 -5.43
CA LEU A 45 -8.47 -7.66 -4.73
C LEU A 45 -9.78 -6.88 -4.60
N LYS A 46 -10.66 -6.93 -5.62
CA LYS A 46 -12.01 -6.32 -5.51
C LYS A 46 -12.83 -6.97 -4.41
N TRP A 47 -12.78 -8.29 -4.32
CA TRP A 47 -13.38 -9.03 -3.21
C TRP A 47 -12.72 -8.63 -1.87
N LEU A 48 -11.40 -8.63 -1.77
CA LEU A 48 -10.69 -8.28 -0.53
C LEU A 48 -11.05 -6.88 0.00
N TYR A 49 -11.07 -5.88 -0.88
CA TYR A 49 -11.42 -4.50 -0.54
C TYR A 49 -12.93 -4.22 -0.52
N GLN A 50 -13.77 -5.24 -0.78
CA GLN A 50 -15.23 -5.12 -0.80
C GLN A 50 -15.72 -4.00 -1.73
N THR A 51 -15.16 -3.92 -2.94
CA THR A 51 -15.44 -2.83 -3.89
C THR A 51 -15.83 -3.36 -5.26
N LYS A 52 -16.66 -2.57 -5.97
CA LYS A 52 -16.98 -2.79 -7.39
C LYS A 52 -16.03 -2.02 -8.34
N ASN A 53 -15.22 -1.12 -7.79
CA ASN A 53 -14.29 -0.32 -8.57
C ASN A 53 -13.03 -1.11 -8.97
N ASN A 54 -12.26 -0.57 -9.90
CA ASN A 54 -10.95 -1.13 -10.23
C ASN A 54 -9.97 -0.93 -9.06
N VAL A 55 -9.22 -1.98 -8.75
CA VAL A 55 -8.12 -1.92 -7.79
C VAL A 55 -6.80 -1.90 -8.56
N LEU A 56 -5.97 -0.90 -8.28
CA LEU A 56 -4.65 -0.76 -8.90
C LEU A 56 -3.62 -1.58 -8.13
N MET A 57 -2.82 -2.37 -8.84
CA MET A 57 -1.65 -3.04 -8.30
C MET A 57 -0.41 -2.22 -8.60
N LEU A 58 0.34 -1.87 -7.57
CA LEU A 58 1.56 -1.06 -7.69
C LEU A 58 2.77 -1.91 -7.33
N ALA A 59 3.81 -1.88 -8.17
CA ALA A 59 5.11 -2.46 -7.87
C ALA A 59 5.90 -1.58 -6.89
N ALA A 60 5.34 -1.38 -5.70
CA ALA A 60 5.88 -0.51 -4.66
C ALA A 60 5.50 -1.02 -3.27
N SER A 61 6.15 -0.47 -2.23
CA SER A 61 5.67 -0.65 -0.85
C SER A 61 4.40 0.16 -0.59
N GLY A 62 3.80 -0.01 0.60
CA GLY A 62 2.62 0.77 1.01
C GLY A 62 2.83 2.29 0.93
N THR A 63 4.06 2.79 1.16
CA THR A 63 4.36 4.22 1.00
C THR A 63 4.21 4.69 -0.45
N GLY A 64 4.54 3.86 -1.44
CA GLY A 64 4.33 4.21 -2.86
C GLY A 64 2.84 4.31 -3.21
N GLY A 65 1.98 3.52 -2.57
CA GLY A 65 0.53 3.67 -2.68
C GLY A 65 0.02 4.99 -2.10
N MET A 66 0.55 5.39 -0.94
CA MET A 66 0.23 6.69 -0.33
C MET A 66 0.65 7.85 -1.24
N GLU A 67 1.88 7.80 -1.76
CA GLU A 67 2.42 8.81 -2.69
C GLU A 67 1.60 8.87 -3.98
N GLY A 68 1.30 7.72 -4.59
CA GLY A 68 0.46 7.63 -5.79
C GLY A 68 -0.93 8.24 -5.55
N SER A 69 -1.49 8.09 -4.36
CA SER A 69 -2.77 8.70 -4.00
C SER A 69 -2.67 10.24 -3.96
N VAL A 70 -1.69 10.78 -3.23
CA VAL A 70 -1.52 12.24 -3.11
C VAL A 70 -1.23 12.89 -4.46
N SER A 71 -0.26 12.34 -5.20
CA SER A 71 0.22 12.90 -6.47
C SER A 71 -0.79 12.88 -7.61
N ASN A 72 -1.79 11.99 -7.56
CA ASN A 72 -2.80 11.87 -8.62
C ASN A 72 -4.13 12.56 -8.25
N PHE A 73 -4.42 12.76 -6.97
CA PHE A 73 -5.69 13.34 -6.53
C PHE A 73 -5.60 14.77 -6.02
N LEU A 74 -4.39 15.28 -5.74
CA LEU A 74 -4.18 16.66 -5.28
C LEU A 74 -3.25 17.41 -6.22
N SER A 75 -3.56 18.68 -6.43
CA SER A 75 -2.70 19.67 -7.08
C SER A 75 -2.09 20.61 -6.04
N PRO A 76 -0.97 21.30 -6.36
CA PRO A 76 -0.45 22.35 -5.49
C PRO A 76 -1.51 23.41 -5.16
N GLY A 77 -1.66 23.74 -3.89
CA GLY A 77 -2.68 24.67 -3.38
C GLY A 77 -4.01 24.02 -2.99
N ASP A 78 -4.27 22.75 -3.36
CA ASP A 78 -5.47 22.05 -2.90
C ASP A 78 -5.43 21.85 -1.38
N LYS A 79 -6.60 21.94 -0.75
CA LYS A 79 -6.72 21.73 0.69
C LYS A 79 -6.73 20.24 1.03
N ALA A 80 -5.91 19.85 1.99
CA ALA A 80 -5.89 18.49 2.53
C ALA A 80 -6.01 18.51 4.05
N LEU A 81 -6.81 17.60 4.60
CA LEU A 81 -6.88 17.34 6.04
C LEU A 81 -6.15 16.03 6.33
N THR A 82 -5.18 16.06 7.25
CA THR A 82 -4.48 14.85 7.70
C THR A 82 -4.65 14.64 9.20
N ILE A 83 -4.82 13.38 9.60
CA ILE A 83 -4.85 12.97 11.00
C ILE A 83 -3.49 12.36 11.35
N ASN A 84 -2.83 12.95 12.32
CA ASN A 84 -1.54 12.51 12.83
C ASN A 84 -1.65 12.02 14.27
N GLY A 85 -2.00 10.73 14.43
CA GLY A 85 -1.94 10.00 15.70
C GLY A 85 -0.79 8.99 15.78
N GLY A 86 0.21 9.08 14.88
CA GLY A 86 1.19 8.02 14.71
C GLY A 86 2.11 8.22 13.51
N LYS A 87 3.10 7.32 13.38
CA LYS A 87 4.12 7.42 12.32
C LYS A 87 3.57 7.44 10.89
N PHE A 88 2.45 6.77 10.66
CA PHE A 88 1.78 6.75 9.36
C PHE A 88 0.99 8.04 9.08
N GLY A 89 0.39 8.65 10.12
CA GLY A 89 -0.28 9.94 10.01
C GLY A 89 0.70 11.08 9.72
N GLU A 90 1.86 11.09 10.40
CA GLU A 90 2.98 11.99 10.05
C GLU A 90 3.35 11.92 8.57
N ARG A 91 3.33 10.70 8.00
CA ARG A 91 3.70 10.46 6.62
C ARG A 91 2.68 11.03 5.63
N TRP A 92 1.39 10.95 5.93
CA TRP A 92 0.36 11.62 5.12
C TRP A 92 0.56 13.14 5.11
N THR A 93 0.75 13.77 6.28
CA THR A 93 1.04 15.21 6.36
C THR A 93 2.27 15.57 5.53
N LYS A 94 3.35 14.79 5.65
CA LYS A 94 4.59 15.02 4.90
C LYS A 94 4.37 14.91 3.40
N LEU A 95 3.71 13.87 2.92
CA LEU A 95 3.43 13.66 1.49
C LEU A 95 2.61 14.83 0.92
N CYS A 96 1.49 15.18 1.54
CA CYS A 96 0.64 16.28 1.06
C CYS A 96 1.42 17.60 0.96
N LYS A 97 2.24 17.93 1.97
CA LYS A 97 3.11 19.12 1.93
C LYS A 97 4.17 19.04 0.83
N THR A 98 4.78 17.86 0.62
CA THR A 98 5.77 17.66 -0.45
C THR A 98 5.19 17.90 -1.84
N PHE A 99 3.93 17.54 -2.07
CA PHE A 99 3.23 17.82 -3.33
C PHE A 99 2.56 19.21 -3.39
N GLY A 100 2.81 20.06 -2.39
CA GLY A 100 2.39 21.47 -2.40
C GLY A 100 0.93 21.71 -2.00
N ALA A 101 0.24 20.73 -1.40
CA ALA A 101 -1.10 20.93 -0.86
C ALA A 101 -1.08 21.88 0.35
N ASP A 102 -2.18 22.61 0.56
CA ASP A 102 -2.46 23.38 1.76
C ASP A 102 -3.00 22.45 2.86
N VAL A 103 -2.11 22.00 3.75
CA VAL A 103 -2.41 20.91 4.70
C VAL A 103 -2.82 21.45 6.06
N THR A 104 -4.06 21.15 6.46
CA THR A 104 -4.50 21.21 7.86
C THR A 104 -4.17 19.89 8.54
N GLU A 105 -3.37 19.91 9.60
CA GLU A 105 -3.00 18.71 10.36
C GLU A 105 -3.72 18.69 11.71
N ILE A 106 -4.46 17.62 11.98
CA ILE A 106 -5.00 17.29 13.30
C ILE A 106 -4.02 16.36 14.00
N LYS A 107 -3.37 16.83 15.06
CA LYS A 107 -2.48 16.00 15.89
C LYS A 107 -3.26 15.33 17.01
N VAL A 108 -3.00 14.05 17.21
CA VAL A 108 -3.53 13.24 18.30
C VAL A 108 -2.35 12.63 19.06
N GLU A 109 -2.46 12.56 20.38
CA GLU A 109 -1.47 11.86 21.18
C GLU A 109 -1.40 10.38 20.77
N TRP A 110 -0.18 9.87 20.61
CA TRP A 110 0.01 8.49 20.14
C TRP A 110 -0.58 7.49 21.14
N GLY A 111 -1.40 6.57 20.63
CA GLY A 111 -2.15 5.62 21.46
C GLY A 111 -3.60 6.03 21.72
N TYR A 112 -4.02 7.23 21.29
CA TYR A 112 -5.40 7.70 21.38
C TYR A 112 -6.04 7.84 19.99
N ALA A 113 -7.37 7.77 19.94
CA ALA A 113 -8.16 7.95 18.72
C ALA A 113 -8.63 9.42 18.57
N VAL A 114 -9.02 9.78 17.35
CA VAL A 114 -9.73 11.03 17.04
C VAL A 114 -11.17 10.94 17.53
#